data_AF-A0A7W1BQS5-F1
#
_entry.id   AF-A0A7W1BQS5-F1
#
_cell.length_a   1.000
_cell.length_b   1.000
_cell.length_c   1.000
_cell.angle_alpha   90.00
_cell.angle_beta   90.00
_cell.angle_gamma   90.00
#
_symmetry.space_group_name_H-M   'P 1'
#
loop_
_entity.id
_entity.type
_entity.pdbx_description
1 polymer ?
#
loop_
_entity_poly.entity_id
_entity_poly.type
_entity_poly.pdbx_seq_one_letter_code
_entity_poly.pdbx_strand_id
1 'polypeptide(L)'
;MTTTIENGVEVSKLVVEDVTIRYARLDADTVVVTSSEVALALLAGDGPKLADSDGFRRAAEDVGLEDRPKGFVYVDVDGLLPLIEGLAGESIPAEVRDGVEAVDSLVFQTSGDGDTTRVSGFVRVR
;
A
#
# COMPACT_ATOMS: atom_id res chain seq x y z
N MET A 1 -14.48 -0.87 -9.98
CA MET A 1 -13.26 -1.69 -9.83
C MET A 1 -13.31 -2.81 -10.86
N THR A 2 -12.20 -3.09 -11.53
CA THR A 2 -12.09 -4.19 -12.51
C THR A 2 -10.90 -5.07 -12.14
N THR A 3 -11.06 -6.39 -12.19
CA THR A 3 -9.99 -7.34 -11.89
C THR A 3 -9.58 -8.08 -13.15
N THR A 4 -8.26 -8.17 -13.39
CA THR A 4 -7.68 -8.87 -14.55
C THR A 4 -6.42 -9.64 -14.14
N ILE A 5 -6.10 -10.71 -14.87
CA ILE A 5 -4.82 -11.41 -14.70
C ILE A 5 -3.76 -10.70 -15.54
N GLU A 6 -2.69 -10.25 -14.90
CA GLU A 6 -1.53 -9.61 -15.53
C GLU A 6 -0.27 -10.32 -15.08
N ASN A 7 0.52 -10.87 -16.01
CA ASN A 7 1.74 -11.61 -15.70
C ASN A 7 1.56 -12.73 -14.66
N GLY A 8 0.41 -13.40 -14.66
CA GLY A 8 0.10 -14.48 -13.72
C GLY A 8 -0.39 -14.01 -12.33
N VAL A 9 -0.48 -12.69 -12.11
CA VAL A 9 -0.98 -12.10 -10.86
C VAL A 9 -2.37 -11.51 -11.08
N GLU A 10 -3.25 -11.70 -10.12
CA GLU A 10 -4.56 -11.04 -10.10
C GLU A 10 -4.38 -9.56 -9.69
N VAL A 11 -4.73 -8.66 -10.60
CA VAL A 11 -4.60 -7.21 -10.41
C VAL A 11 -5.98 -6.57 -10.42
N SER A 12 -6.34 -5.92 -9.32
CA SER A 12 -7.51 -5.06 -9.23
C SER A 12 -7.13 -3.63 -9.59
N LYS A 13 -7.86 -3.06 -10.54
CA LYS A 13 -7.74 -1.66 -10.96
C LYS A 13 -8.92 -0.86 -10.44
N LEU A 14 -8.59 0.25 -9.83
CA LEU A 14 -9.53 1.30 -9.49
C LEU A 14 -9.12 2.58 -10.21
N VAL A 15 -10.07 3.15 -10.95
CA VAL A 15 -9.90 4.44 -11.59
C VAL A 15 -10.63 5.47 -10.74
N VAL A 16 -9.89 6.47 -10.26
CA VAL A 16 -10.42 7.63 -9.53
C VAL A 16 -9.92 8.86 -10.29
N GLU A 17 -10.84 9.60 -10.91
CA GLU A 17 -10.52 10.71 -11.81
C GLU A 17 -9.53 10.30 -12.92
N ASP A 18 -8.36 10.93 -12.99
CA ASP A 18 -7.28 10.64 -13.93
C ASP A 18 -6.20 9.69 -13.36
N VAL A 19 -6.39 9.19 -12.14
CA VAL A 19 -5.47 8.27 -11.46
C VAL A 19 -5.99 6.83 -11.53
N THR A 20 -5.15 5.92 -12.02
CA THR A 20 -5.41 4.47 -11.94
C THR A 20 -4.58 3.86 -10.83
N ILE A 21 -5.24 3.47 -9.74
CA ILE A 21 -4.66 2.69 -8.66
C ILE A 21 -4.73 1.20 -9.01
N ARG A 22 -3.59 0.52 -8.90
CA ARG A 22 -3.45 -0.92 -9.06
C ARG A 22 -3.18 -1.53 -7.69
N TYR A 23 -3.88 -2.63 -7.42
CA TYR A 23 -3.74 -3.42 -6.22
C TYR A 23 -3.47 -4.86 -6.64
N ALA A 24 -2.45 -5.49 -6.05
CA ALA A 24 -2.20 -6.92 -6.22
C ALA A 24 -1.62 -7.54 -4.96
N ARG A 25 -2.02 -8.78 -4.70
CA ARG A 25 -1.36 -9.65 -3.73
C ARG A 25 -0.30 -10.46 -4.47
N LEU A 26 0.97 -10.31 -4.10
CA LEU A 26 2.07 -11.03 -4.74
C LEU A 26 2.29 -12.40 -4.08
N ASP A 27 2.15 -12.46 -2.76
CA ASP A 27 2.29 -13.67 -1.95
C ASP A 27 1.45 -13.59 -0.66
N ALA A 28 1.70 -14.48 0.31
CA ALA A 28 0.97 -14.52 1.58
C ALA A 28 1.11 -13.22 2.40
N ASP A 29 2.29 -12.60 2.33
CA ASP A 29 2.71 -11.51 3.22
C ASP A 29 2.85 -10.17 2.48
N THR A 30 2.87 -10.18 1.15
CA THR A 30 3.16 -9.02 0.31
C THR A 30 1.93 -8.57 -0.49
N VAL A 31 1.51 -7.33 -0.23
CA VAL A 31 0.49 -6.61 -1.01
C VAL A 31 1.13 -5.35 -1.59
N VAL A 32 0.91 -5.11 -2.88
CA VAL A 32 1.37 -3.91 -3.58
C VAL A 32 0.18 -3.04 -3.95
N VAL A 33 0.27 -1.75 -3.60
CA VAL A 33 -0.64 -0.70 -4.04
C VAL A 33 0.18 0.36 -4.76
N THR A 34 -0.14 0.64 -6.02
CA THR A 34 0.63 1.59 -6.82
C THR A 34 -0.18 2.19 -7.96
N SER A 35 0.13 3.41 -8.36
CA SER A 35 -0.39 4.00 -9.60
C SER A 35 0.44 3.63 -10.84
N SER A 36 1.63 3.03 -10.64
CA SER A 36 2.56 2.67 -11.72
C SER A 36 2.36 1.24 -12.19
N GLU A 37 2.10 1.07 -13.49
CA GLU A 37 2.05 -0.24 -14.14
C GLU A 37 3.39 -0.96 -14.13
N VAL A 38 4.46 -0.22 -14.44
CA VAL A 38 5.81 -0.75 -14.54
C VAL A 38 6.31 -1.22 -13.19
N ALA A 39 6.03 -0.47 -12.11
CA ALA A 39 6.45 -0.85 -10.77
C ALA A 39 5.81 -2.17 -10.34
N LEU A 40 4.50 -2.35 -10.60
CA LEU A 40 3.81 -3.59 -10.26
C LEU A 40 4.40 -4.79 -11.00
N ALA A 41 4.63 -4.66 -12.32
CA ALA A 41 5.22 -5.73 -13.12
C ALA A 41 6.64 -6.11 -12.64
N LEU A 42 7.47 -5.13 -12.28
CA LEU A 42 8.83 -5.37 -11.77
C LEU A 42 8.83 -6.04 -10.39
N LEU A 43 7.89 -5.66 -9.53
CA LEU A 43 7.73 -6.25 -8.21
C LEU A 43 7.14 -7.66 -8.28
N ALA A 44 6.19 -7.90 -9.18
CA ALA A 44 5.52 -9.18 -9.37
C ALA A 44 6.34 -10.24 -10.12
N GLY A 45 7.24 -9.84 -11.02
CA GLY A 45 8.01 -10.80 -11.81
C GLY A 45 9.10 -11.53 -11.00
N ASP A 46 9.55 -12.68 -11.46
CA ASP A 46 10.60 -13.48 -10.80
C ASP A 46 12.03 -12.93 -11.00
N GLY A 47 12.17 -11.74 -11.58
CA GLY A 47 13.46 -11.10 -11.81
C GLY A 47 14.17 -10.74 -10.49
N PRO A 48 15.52 -10.63 -10.50
CA PRO A 48 16.31 -10.33 -9.30
C PRO A 48 15.80 -9.09 -8.57
N LYS A 49 15.63 -9.19 -7.24
CA LYS A 49 15.24 -8.05 -6.40
C LYS A 49 16.46 -7.46 -5.70
N LEU A 50 16.42 -6.15 -5.49
CA LEU A 50 17.44 -5.46 -4.70
C LEU A 50 17.52 -6.04 -3.28
N ALA A 51 16.37 -6.36 -2.69
CA ALA A 51 16.25 -6.96 -1.37
C ALA A 51 16.99 -8.31 -1.25
N ASP A 52 17.11 -9.05 -2.34
CA ASP A 52 17.79 -10.35 -2.38
C ASP A 52 19.28 -10.23 -2.62
N SER A 53 19.80 -9.05 -2.98
CA SER A 53 21.22 -8.86 -3.30
C SER A 53 22.10 -8.90 -2.05
N ASP A 54 23.27 -9.56 -2.14
CA ASP A 54 24.22 -9.65 -1.03
C ASP A 54 24.71 -8.27 -0.54
N GLY A 55 24.88 -7.32 -1.47
CA GLY A 55 25.31 -5.97 -1.13
C GLY A 55 24.28 -5.22 -0.31
N PHE A 56 23.00 -5.36 -0.64
CA PHE A 56 21.91 -4.76 0.11
C PHE A 56 21.74 -5.41 1.49
N ARG A 57 21.77 -6.75 1.56
CA ARG A 57 21.67 -7.47 2.84
C ARG A 57 22.80 -7.10 3.80
N ARG A 58 24.06 -7.07 3.33
CA ARG A 58 25.20 -6.62 4.14
C ARG A 58 25.07 -5.18 4.62
N ALA A 59 24.76 -4.25 3.71
CA ALA A 59 24.60 -2.85 4.08
C ALA A 59 23.44 -2.63 5.06
N ALA A 60 22.37 -3.43 4.97
CA ALA A 60 21.25 -3.39 5.91
C ALA A 60 21.64 -3.91 7.30
N GLU A 61 22.35 -5.03 7.36
CA GLU A 61 22.89 -5.60 8.60
C GLU A 61 23.87 -4.64 9.29
N ASP A 62 24.81 -4.08 8.53
CA ASP A 62 25.87 -3.19 9.05
C ASP A 62 25.32 -1.94 9.78
N VAL A 63 24.12 -1.48 9.42
CA VAL A 63 23.49 -0.30 10.01
C VAL A 63 22.27 -0.64 10.87
N GLY A 64 22.05 -1.93 11.17
CA GLY A 64 20.96 -2.38 12.03
C GLY A 64 19.56 -2.10 11.46
N LEU A 65 19.39 -2.19 10.13
CA LEU A 65 18.10 -2.03 9.44
C LEU A 65 17.17 -3.25 9.59
N GLU A 66 17.27 -3.97 10.70
CA GLU A 66 16.39 -5.09 11.06
C GLU A 66 14.98 -4.55 11.42
N ASP A 67 14.93 -3.41 12.13
CA ASP A 67 13.73 -2.70 12.58
C ASP A 67 13.13 -1.74 11.53
N ARG A 68 13.07 -2.15 10.26
CA ARG A 68 12.61 -1.23 9.20
C ARG A 68 11.13 -0.84 9.36
N PRO A 69 10.77 0.37 8.90
CA PRO A 69 9.42 0.60 8.44
C PRO A 69 9.10 -0.38 7.30
N LYS A 70 8.15 -1.30 7.50
CA LYS A 70 7.68 -2.25 6.45
C LYS A 70 7.03 -1.51 5.27
N GLY A 71 6.67 -0.24 5.46
CA GLY A 71 6.26 0.69 4.43
C GLY A 71 5.93 2.05 5.02
N PHE A 72 5.76 3.04 4.15
CA PHE A 72 5.16 4.33 4.47
C PHE A 72 3.88 4.44 3.66
N VAL A 73 2.77 4.68 4.35
CA VAL A 73 1.47 4.92 3.71
C VAL A 73 1.16 6.41 3.89
N TYR A 74 1.17 7.14 2.78
CA TYR A 74 0.63 8.48 2.68
C TYR A 74 -0.70 8.38 1.94
N VAL A 75 -1.76 8.91 2.55
CA VAL A 75 -3.08 8.93 1.96
C VAL A 75 -3.63 10.34 2.02
N ASP A 76 -3.99 10.85 0.84
CA ASP A 76 -4.92 11.96 0.73
C ASP A 76 -6.32 11.45 1.04
N VAL A 77 -6.94 12.01 2.07
CA VAL A 77 -8.19 11.53 2.64
C VAL A 77 -9.35 11.73 1.67
N ASP A 78 -9.31 12.82 0.90
CA ASP A 78 -10.35 13.13 -0.09
C ASP A 78 -10.35 12.05 -1.21
N GLY A 79 -9.19 11.43 -1.49
CA GLY A 79 -9.06 10.31 -2.44
C GLY A 79 -9.30 8.91 -1.84
N LEU A 80 -9.38 8.77 -0.51
CA LEU A 80 -9.49 7.48 0.19
C LEU A 80 -10.92 6.93 0.19
N LEU A 81 -11.91 7.80 0.41
CA LEU A 81 -13.31 7.39 0.53
C LEU A 81 -13.84 6.68 -0.74
N PRO A 82 -13.63 7.23 -1.96
CA PRO A 82 -14.04 6.54 -3.19
C PRO A 82 -13.34 5.19 -3.37
N LEU A 83 -12.11 5.08 -2.85
CA LEU A 83 -11.29 3.86 -2.86
C LEU A 83 -11.90 2.76 -2.00
N ILE A 84 -12.27 3.10 -0.76
CA ILE A 84 -12.88 2.16 0.19
C ILE A 84 -14.26 1.73 -0.31
N GLU A 85 -15.08 2.65 -0.82
CA GLU A 85 -16.39 2.30 -1.40
C GLU A 85 -16.27 1.35 -2.59
N GLY A 86 -15.27 1.60 -3.45
CA GLY A 86 -14.97 0.72 -4.59
C GLY A 86 -14.51 -0.69 -4.18
N LEU A 87 -13.81 -0.82 -3.04
CA LEU A 87 -13.33 -2.09 -2.49
C LEU A 87 -14.42 -2.84 -1.70
N ALA A 88 -15.22 -2.11 -0.91
CA ALA A 88 -16.29 -2.69 -0.09
C ALA A 88 -17.51 -3.10 -0.93
N GLY A 89 -17.70 -2.48 -2.10
CA GLY A 89 -18.86 -2.72 -2.95
C GLY A 89 -20.16 -2.11 -2.41
N GLU A 90 -20.06 -1.32 -1.35
CA GLU A 90 -21.16 -0.62 -0.70
C GLU A 90 -20.73 0.81 -0.33
N SER A 91 -21.70 1.71 -0.28
CA SER A 91 -21.49 3.10 0.11
C SER A 91 -21.14 3.18 1.59
N ILE A 92 -20.18 4.04 1.95
CA ILE A 92 -19.84 4.28 3.34
C ILE A 92 -20.99 5.03 4.03
N PRO A 93 -21.41 4.63 5.25
CA PRO A 93 -22.44 5.34 6.01
C PRO A 93 -22.12 6.82 6.19
N ALA A 94 -23.16 7.66 6.14
CA ALA A 94 -22.99 9.12 6.21
C ALA A 94 -22.22 9.56 7.47
N GLU A 95 -22.46 8.90 8.61
CA GLU A 95 -21.78 9.25 9.86
C GLU A 95 -20.26 8.96 9.81
N VAL A 96 -19.84 7.96 9.03
CA VAL A 96 -18.43 7.62 8.83
C VAL A 96 -17.80 8.58 7.81
N ARG A 97 -18.56 8.95 6.77
CA ARG A 97 -18.13 9.93 5.76
C ARG A 97 -17.85 11.29 6.38
N ASP A 98 -18.76 11.81 7.20
CA ASP A 98 -18.62 13.09 7.88
C ASP A 98 -17.39 13.11 8.81
N GLY A 99 -17.12 11.99 9.50
CA GLY A 99 -15.95 11.83 10.35
C GLY A 99 -14.63 11.79 9.57
N VAL A 100 -14.63 11.26 8.35
CA VAL A 100 -13.45 11.20 7.48
C VAL A 100 -13.21 12.52 6.76
N GLU A 101 -14.25 13.27 6.36
CA GLU A 101 -14.09 14.63 5.78
C GLU A 101 -13.44 15.63 6.75
N ALA A 102 -13.58 15.42 8.06
CA ALA A 102 -12.92 16.22 9.08
C ALA A 102 -11.40 15.96 9.17
N VAL A 103 -10.89 14.91 8.50
CA VAL A 103 -9.48 14.53 8.49
C VAL A 103 -8.81 15.08 7.23
N ASP A 104 -7.76 15.87 7.41
CA ASP A 104 -7.04 16.53 6.31
C ASP A 104 -5.91 15.69 5.74
N SER A 105 -5.20 14.94 6.58
CA SER A 105 -4.14 14.03 6.12
C SER A 105 -3.85 12.93 7.13
N LEU A 106 -3.41 11.77 6.61
CA LEU A 106 -3.04 10.60 7.38
C LEU A 106 -1.66 10.11 6.93
N VAL A 107 -0.76 9.94 7.90
CA VAL A 107 0.53 9.28 7.66
C VAL A 107 0.65 8.11 8.62
N PHE A 108 0.85 6.92 8.09
CA PHE A 108 1.14 5.74 8.90
C PHE A 108 2.46 5.11 8.48
N GLN A 109 3.23 4.73 9.48
CA GLN A 109 4.41 3.90 9.40
C GLN A 109 4.10 2.58 10.10
N THR A 110 4.49 1.48 9.47
CA THR A 110 4.46 0.15 10.08
C THR A 110 5.87 -0.30 10.34
N SER A 111 6.18 -0.89 11.49
CA SER A 111 7.49 -1.47 11.83
C SER A 111 7.26 -2.82 12.51
N GLY A 112 8.25 -3.70 12.56
CA GLY A 112 8.09 -4.95 13.30
C GLY A 112 9.10 -6.03 12.98
N ASP A 113 9.26 -6.94 13.94
CA ASP A 113 10.13 -8.11 13.89
C ASP A 113 9.30 -9.39 14.09
N GLY A 114 9.55 -10.40 13.26
CA GLY A 114 8.82 -11.68 13.23
C GLY A 114 7.30 -11.51 13.27
N ASP A 115 6.69 -12.01 14.35
CA ASP A 115 5.25 -12.05 14.59
C ASP A 115 4.65 -10.71 15.08
N THR A 116 5.48 -9.71 15.37
CA THR A 116 5.01 -8.44 15.93
C THR A 116 4.95 -7.36 14.86
N THR A 117 3.77 -6.77 14.67
CA THR A 117 3.59 -5.57 13.83
C THR A 117 3.18 -4.38 14.69
N ARG A 118 3.97 -3.32 14.64
CA ARG A 118 3.69 -2.01 15.23
C ARG A 118 3.26 -1.05 14.13
N VAL A 119 2.06 -0.50 14.26
CA VAL A 119 1.58 0.61 13.42
C VAL A 119 1.67 1.89 14.23
N SER A 120 2.19 2.95 13.65
CA SER A 120 2.32 4.27 14.27
C SER A 120 2.02 5.33 13.22
N GLY A 121 1.37 6.42 13.58
CA GLY A 121 0.97 7.41 12.59
C GLY A 121 0.49 8.73 13.17
N PHE A 122 0.27 9.67 12.27
CA PHE A 122 -0.18 11.02 12.54
C PHE A 122 -1.45 11.30 11.75
N VAL A 123 -2.43 11.88 12.43
CA VAL A 123 -3.68 12.36 11.86
C VAL A 123 -3.70 13.87 11.97
N ARG A 124 -3.85 14.57 10.85
CA ARG A 124 -4.16 16.00 10.85
C ARG A 124 -5.66 16.14 10.63
N VAL A 125 -6.32 16.83 11.54
CA VAL A 125 -7.73 17.23 11.41
C VAL A 125 -7.81 18.67 10.90
N ARG A 126 -8.91 19.01 10.23
CA ARG A 126 -9.18 20.36 9.72
C ARG A 126 -9.59 21.31 10.84
#